data_AF-A0A2N7PIN2-F1
#
_entry.id   AF-A0A2N7PIN2-F1
#
_cell.length_a   1.000
_cell.length_b   1.000
_cell.length_c   1.000
_cell.angle_alpha   90.00
_cell.angle_beta   90.00
_cell.angle_gamma   90.00
#
_symmetry.space_group_name_H-M   'P 1'
#
loop_
_entity.id
_entity.type
_entity.pdbx_description
1 polymer ?
#
loop_
_entity_poly.entity_id
_entity_poly.type
_entity_poly.pdbx_seq_one_letter_code
_entity_poly.pdbx_strand_id
1 'polypeptide(L)'
;MKRILTKSLKTKIFLLYALGITFFALFLVVSYVTFRDVSDTLIMSEKGAFLVEYIFEMRRYEKNYLLYRTKEDLETLRIYLTETQKIIKECRKCFSQLIGAKAFENFEQTLKNYEDLFKKLEKEENWDNQELLQKFRFFGKELTNYAEKLNTLRDKVILNSIEELKKWLFILLILFIFLVFFYGYYLYLSVTKPLEKLEQYIFQIIQGKFCAVPPDFEDKEMILLVEA
;
A
#
# COMPACT_ATOMS: atom_id res chain seq x y z
N MET A 1 -34.42 43.07 -16.39
CA MET A 1 -33.27 42.49 -15.65
C MET A 1 -33.78 41.24 -14.93
N LYS A 2 -33.03 40.12 -14.97
CA LYS A 2 -33.38 38.73 -14.57
C LYS A 2 -34.26 37.93 -15.55
N ARG A 3 -33.60 37.19 -16.44
CA ARG A 3 -34.06 35.87 -16.92
C ARG A 3 -32.86 34.93 -16.82
N ILE A 4 -32.51 34.60 -15.57
CA ILE A 4 -31.32 33.80 -15.27
C ILE A 4 -31.71 32.34 -15.47
N LEU A 5 -31.15 31.75 -16.54
CA LEU A 5 -30.98 30.32 -16.79
C LEU A 5 -32.09 29.37 -16.32
N THR A 6 -33.05 29.08 -17.19
CA THR A 6 -33.76 27.79 -17.13
C THR A 6 -32.74 26.69 -17.42
N LYS A 7 -32.16 26.07 -16.39
CA LYS A 7 -31.28 24.90 -16.57
C LYS A 7 -32.16 23.71 -17.00
N SER A 8 -31.77 22.99 -18.04
CA SER A 8 -32.49 21.77 -18.47
C SER A 8 -32.27 20.66 -17.44
N LEU A 9 -33.35 19.94 -17.12
CA LEU A 9 -33.35 18.81 -16.18
C LEU A 9 -32.38 17.73 -16.67
N LYS A 10 -32.34 17.47 -17.99
CA LYS A 10 -31.34 16.60 -18.63
C LYS A 10 -29.91 17.05 -18.40
N THR A 11 -29.61 18.36 -18.47
CA THR A 11 -28.27 18.88 -18.19
C THR A 11 -27.89 18.72 -16.72
N LYS A 12 -28.84 18.90 -15.78
CA LYS A 12 -28.60 18.67 -14.35
C LYS A 12 -28.29 17.20 -14.07
N ILE A 13 -29.07 16.27 -14.64
CA ILE A 13 -28.86 14.82 -14.49
C ILE A 13 -27.54 14.38 -15.15
N PHE A 14 -27.23 14.87 -16.36
CA PHE A 14 -25.99 14.54 -17.06
C PHE A 14 -24.74 15.04 -16.31
N LEU A 15 -24.76 16.28 -15.80
CA LEU A 15 -23.66 16.81 -14.96
C LEU A 15 -23.47 15.96 -13.70
N LEU A 16 -24.56 15.48 -13.09
CA LEU A 16 -24.53 14.63 -11.91
C LEU A 16 -23.88 13.27 -12.22
N TYR A 17 -24.27 12.63 -13.32
CA TYR A 17 -23.65 11.37 -13.78
C TYR A 17 -22.18 11.55 -14.13
N ALA A 18 -21.83 12.63 -14.84
CA ALA A 18 -20.44 12.93 -15.18
C ALA A 18 -19.57 13.12 -13.93
N LEU A 19 -20.12 13.78 -12.90
CA LEU A 19 -19.43 13.97 -11.61
C LEU A 19 -19.24 12.64 -10.87
N GLY A 20 -20.26 11.77 -10.86
CA GLY A 20 -20.16 10.43 -10.26
C GLY A 20 -19.13 9.54 -10.96
N ILE A 21 -19.10 9.54 -12.30
CA ILE A 21 -18.10 8.79 -13.09
C ILE A 21 -16.70 9.33 -12.82
N THR A 22 -16.54 10.65 -12.76
CA THR A 22 -15.24 11.29 -12.45
C THR A 22 -14.75 10.89 -11.06
N PHE A 23 -15.63 10.89 -10.06
CA PHE A 23 -15.31 10.44 -8.71
C PHE A 23 -14.91 8.97 -8.68
N PHE A 24 -15.65 8.10 -9.38
CA PHE A 24 -15.34 6.67 -9.46
C PHE A 24 -14.00 6.41 -10.15
N ALA A 25 -13.71 7.14 -11.22
CA ALA A 25 -12.41 7.07 -11.90
C ALA A 25 -11.27 7.53 -10.97
N LEU A 26 -11.45 8.62 -10.22
CA LEU A 26 -10.47 9.09 -9.25
C LEU A 26 -10.26 8.07 -8.13
N PHE A 27 -11.33 7.47 -7.61
CA PHE A 27 -11.28 6.40 -6.63
C PHE A 27 -10.47 5.19 -7.15
N LEU A 28 -10.73 4.75 -8.39
CA LEU A 28 -9.97 3.66 -9.01
C LEU A 28 -8.48 3.99 -9.13
N VAL A 29 -8.14 5.21 -9.54
CA VAL A 29 -6.73 5.66 -9.65
C VAL A 29 -6.05 5.67 -8.28
N VAL A 30 -6.69 6.26 -7.27
CA VAL A 30 -6.13 6.31 -5.89
C VAL A 30 -5.96 4.90 -5.33
N SER A 31 -6.98 4.04 -5.49
CA SER A 31 -6.93 2.64 -5.05
C SER A 31 -5.78 1.89 -5.73
N TYR A 32 -5.62 2.07 -7.04
CA TYR A 32 -4.56 1.42 -7.81
C TYR A 32 -3.15 1.89 -7.43
N VAL A 33 -2.93 3.19 -7.23
CA VAL A 33 -1.63 3.74 -6.77
C VAL A 33 -1.30 3.17 -5.39
N THR A 34 -2.26 3.22 -4.47
CA THR A 34 -2.08 2.72 -3.10
C THR A 34 -1.76 1.22 -3.09
N PHE A 35 -2.41 0.43 -3.97
CA PHE A 35 -2.14 -1.01 -4.09
C PHE A 35 -0.75 -1.32 -4.68
N ARG A 36 -0.26 -0.49 -5.60
CA ARG A 36 1.08 -0.63 -6.19
C ARG A 36 2.18 -0.45 -5.15
N ASP A 37 2.07 0.59 -4.32
CA ASP A 37 3.07 0.90 -3.29
C ASP A 37 3.22 -0.25 -2.26
N VAL A 38 2.12 -0.96 -1.99
CA VAL A 38 2.11 -2.16 -1.13
C VAL A 38 2.86 -3.31 -1.78
N SER A 39 2.69 -3.51 -3.09
CA SER A 39 3.33 -4.61 -3.81
C SER A 39 4.85 -4.47 -3.80
N ASP A 40 5.36 -3.25 -3.99
CA ASP A 40 6.80 -2.98 -3.92
C ASP A 40 7.34 -3.14 -2.49
N THR A 41 6.58 -2.69 -1.49
CA THR A 41 6.91 -2.90 -0.06
C THR A 41 6.95 -4.38 0.31
N LEU A 42 6.05 -5.18 -0.25
CA LEU A 42 5.98 -6.62 -0.02
C LEU A 42 7.20 -7.35 -0.58
N ILE A 43 7.62 -7.01 -1.81
CA ILE A 43 8.82 -7.59 -2.45
C ILE A 43 10.08 -7.22 -1.64
N MET A 44 10.19 -5.97 -1.16
CA MET A 44 11.31 -5.58 -0.29
C MET A 44 11.31 -6.34 1.04
N SER A 45 10.13 -6.56 1.62
CA SER A 45 9.96 -7.32 2.85
C SER A 45 10.33 -8.80 2.69
N GLU A 46 9.93 -9.42 1.58
CA GLU A 46 10.28 -10.80 1.23
C GLU A 46 11.80 -10.97 1.09
N LYS A 47 12.47 -10.07 0.36
CA LYS A 47 13.93 -10.09 0.26
C LYS A 47 14.61 -9.87 1.62
N GLY A 48 14.04 -9.02 2.48
CA GLY A 48 14.48 -8.88 3.87
C GLY A 48 14.33 -10.17 4.68
N ALA A 49 13.26 -10.93 4.45
CA ALA A 49 13.04 -12.23 5.09
C ALA A 49 14.14 -13.24 4.74
N PHE A 50 14.42 -13.40 3.45
CA PHE A 50 15.48 -14.30 2.99
C PHE A 50 16.86 -13.89 3.50
N LEU A 51 17.16 -12.58 3.55
CA LEU A 51 18.43 -12.11 4.11
C LEU A 51 18.57 -12.50 5.60
N VAL A 52 17.53 -12.31 6.40
CA VAL A 52 17.53 -12.69 7.82
C VAL A 52 17.69 -14.20 7.97
N GLU A 53 16.93 -14.97 7.19
CA GLU A 53 16.98 -16.43 7.20
C GLU A 53 18.38 -16.95 6.84
N TYR A 54 18.98 -16.46 5.74
CA TYR A 54 20.31 -16.88 5.32
C TYR A 54 21.38 -16.55 6.36
N ILE A 55 21.30 -15.39 7.03
CA ILE A 55 22.24 -15.04 8.11
C ILE A 55 22.09 -15.98 9.31
N PHE A 56 20.86 -16.34 9.70
CA PHE A 56 20.65 -17.29 10.79
C PHE A 56 21.11 -18.70 10.44
N GLU A 57 20.86 -19.14 9.21
CA GLU A 57 21.36 -20.42 8.69
C GLU A 57 22.88 -20.44 8.63
N MET A 58 23.53 -19.36 8.13
CA MET A 58 24.98 -19.19 8.23
C MET A 58 25.45 -19.36 9.67
N ARG A 59 24.82 -18.68 10.63
CA ARG A 59 25.21 -18.77 12.04
C ARG A 59 25.01 -20.17 12.62
N ARG A 60 23.98 -20.90 12.18
CA ARG A 60 23.72 -22.29 12.57
C ARG A 60 24.83 -23.20 12.06
N TYR A 61 25.13 -23.16 10.77
CA TYR A 61 26.14 -24.00 10.15
C TYR A 61 27.57 -23.64 10.60
N GLU A 62 27.84 -22.36 10.88
CA GLU A 62 29.08 -21.93 11.53
C GLU A 62 29.26 -22.64 12.87
N LYS A 63 28.27 -22.54 13.76
CA LYS A 63 28.35 -23.18 15.09
C LYS A 63 28.47 -24.70 14.97
N ASN A 64 27.72 -25.31 14.07
CA ASN A 64 27.75 -26.76 13.84
C ASN A 64 29.14 -27.21 13.37
N TYR A 65 29.69 -26.56 12.34
CA TYR A 65 31.03 -26.87 11.86
C TYR A 65 32.09 -26.69 12.94
N LEU A 66 32.00 -25.61 13.73
CA LEU A 66 32.96 -25.37 14.80
C LEU A 66 32.87 -26.36 15.97
N LEU A 67 31.73 -27.05 16.12
CA LEU A 67 31.52 -28.07 17.15
C LEU A 67 31.87 -29.48 16.65
N TYR A 68 31.47 -29.83 15.42
CA TYR A 68 31.53 -31.19 14.89
C TYR A 68 32.58 -31.41 13.81
N ARG A 69 33.15 -30.34 13.23
CA ARG A 69 34.18 -30.36 12.16
C ARG A 69 33.77 -31.14 10.90
N THR A 70 32.48 -31.23 10.64
CA THR A 70 31.82 -31.90 9.51
C THR A 70 31.96 -31.09 8.22
N LYS A 71 32.48 -31.70 7.15
CA LYS A 71 32.70 -30.98 5.88
C LYS A 71 31.39 -30.50 5.25
N GLU A 72 30.32 -31.25 5.46
CA GLU A 72 28.97 -30.91 4.98
C GLU A 72 28.47 -29.58 5.54
N ASP A 73 28.71 -29.31 6.83
CA ASP A 73 28.33 -28.05 7.46
C ASP A 73 29.14 -26.87 6.92
N LEU A 74 30.42 -27.09 6.59
CA LEU A 74 31.29 -26.07 5.99
C LEU A 74 30.85 -25.71 4.56
N GLU A 75 30.53 -26.72 3.76
CA GLU A 75 29.99 -26.52 2.40
C GLU A 75 28.64 -25.79 2.44
N THR A 76 27.76 -26.19 3.37
CA THR A 76 26.46 -25.55 3.54
C THR A 76 26.60 -24.09 4.00
N LEU A 77 27.56 -23.81 4.90
CA LEU A 77 27.89 -22.44 5.30
C LEU A 77 28.34 -21.58 4.09
N ARG A 78 29.15 -22.14 3.20
CA ARG A 78 29.61 -21.44 1.98
C ARG A 78 28.43 -21.13 1.05
N ILE A 79 27.46 -22.03 0.94
CA ILE A 79 26.24 -21.83 0.15
C ILE A 79 25.45 -20.64 0.70
N TYR A 80 25.12 -20.63 1.99
CA TYR A 80 24.35 -19.53 2.59
C TYR A 80 25.09 -18.19 2.57
N LEU A 81 26.43 -18.20 2.70
CA LEU A 81 27.24 -16.99 2.52
C LEU A 81 27.09 -16.43 1.09
N THR A 82 27.09 -17.31 0.09
CA THR A 82 26.93 -16.92 -1.33
C THR A 82 25.52 -16.37 -1.59
N GLU A 83 24.48 -17.01 -1.09
CA GLU A 83 23.10 -16.53 -1.23
C GLU A 83 22.88 -15.19 -0.52
N THR A 84 23.50 -15.00 0.66
CA THR A 84 23.51 -13.72 1.38
C THR A 84 24.13 -12.61 0.53
N GLN A 85 25.26 -12.86 -0.13
CA GLN A 85 25.88 -11.87 -1.01
C GLN A 85 25.04 -11.57 -2.24
N LYS A 86 24.39 -12.59 -2.81
CA LYS A 86 23.55 -12.46 -3.99
C LYS A 86 22.35 -11.57 -3.70
N ILE A 87 21.61 -11.83 -2.62
CA ILE A 87 20.43 -11.04 -2.29
C ILE A 87 20.78 -9.58 -1.94
N ILE A 88 21.92 -9.35 -1.30
CA ILE A 88 22.43 -8.00 -1.03
C ILE A 88 22.72 -7.24 -2.34
N LYS A 89 23.34 -7.90 -3.33
CA LYS A 89 23.61 -7.30 -4.64
C LYS A 89 22.32 -6.98 -5.40
N GLU A 90 21.32 -7.84 -5.32
CA GLU A 90 20.04 -7.66 -6.00
C GLU A 90 19.20 -6.49 -5.44
N CYS A 91 19.32 -6.17 -4.14
CA CYS A 91 18.49 -5.13 -3.50
C CYS A 91 19.28 -4.17 -2.60
N ARG A 92 20.50 -3.79 -2.99
CA ARG A 92 21.37 -2.90 -2.20
C ARG A 92 20.67 -1.60 -1.77
N LYS A 93 19.97 -0.94 -2.71
CA LYS A 93 19.23 0.30 -2.46
C LYS A 93 18.08 0.09 -1.46
N CYS A 94 17.39 -1.04 -1.56
CA CYS A 94 16.25 -1.40 -0.71
C CYS A 94 16.69 -1.53 0.75
N PHE A 95 17.77 -2.29 0.98
CA PHE A 95 18.31 -2.48 2.33
C PHE A 95 18.88 -1.19 2.90
N SER A 96 19.61 -0.41 2.09
CA SER A 96 20.11 0.91 2.51
C SER A 96 18.98 1.88 2.91
N GLN A 97 17.81 1.82 2.27
CA GLN A 97 16.65 2.64 2.64
C GLN A 97 15.98 2.12 3.93
N LEU A 98 15.91 0.81 4.11
CA LEU A 98 15.23 0.17 5.24
C LEU A 98 15.99 0.29 6.57
N ILE A 99 17.30 0.03 6.58
CA ILE A 99 18.12 0.08 7.82
C ILE A 99 18.96 1.36 7.93
N GLY A 100 18.99 2.19 6.89
CA GLY A 100 19.79 3.40 6.78
C GLY A 100 21.18 3.17 6.18
N ALA A 101 21.65 4.13 5.38
CA ALA A 101 22.88 4.01 4.59
C ALA A 101 24.13 3.65 5.43
N LYS A 102 24.33 4.33 6.56
CA LYS A 102 25.49 4.08 7.44
C LYS A 102 25.46 2.70 8.08
N ALA A 103 24.29 2.25 8.53
CA ALA A 103 24.15 0.92 9.13
C ALA A 103 24.36 -0.18 8.09
N PHE A 104 23.86 0.04 6.88
CA PHE A 104 24.04 -0.89 5.76
C PHE A 104 25.50 -0.96 5.30
N GLU A 105 26.21 0.15 5.23
CA GLU A 105 27.65 0.18 4.92
C GLU A 105 28.47 -0.59 5.95
N ASN A 106 28.17 -0.41 7.25
CA ASN A 106 28.81 -1.20 8.31
C ASN A 106 28.50 -2.69 8.19
N PHE A 107 27.26 -3.06 7.84
CA PHE A 107 26.87 -4.44 7.61
C PHE A 107 27.62 -5.06 6.41
N GLU A 108 27.70 -4.36 5.28
CA GLU A 108 28.47 -4.81 4.11
C GLU A 108 29.96 -5.04 4.46
N GLN A 109 30.54 -4.13 5.25
CA GLN A 109 31.92 -4.28 5.69
C GLN A 109 32.11 -5.47 6.64
N THR A 110 31.18 -5.69 7.58
CA THR A 110 31.18 -6.86 8.47
C THR A 110 31.07 -8.16 7.68
N LEU A 111 30.19 -8.22 6.67
CA LEU A 111 30.03 -9.40 5.82
C LEU A 111 31.29 -9.70 5.02
N LYS A 112 31.94 -8.66 4.49
CA LYS A 112 33.20 -8.80 3.78
C LYS A 112 34.32 -9.32 4.68
N ASN A 113 34.45 -8.76 5.88
CA ASN A 113 35.44 -9.23 6.86
C ASN A 113 35.20 -10.69 7.27
N TYR A 114 33.94 -11.09 7.41
CA TYR A 114 33.54 -12.46 7.69
C TYR A 114 33.95 -13.41 6.55
N GLU A 115 33.67 -13.04 5.30
CA GLU A 115 34.06 -13.82 4.12
C GLU A 115 35.58 -13.95 3.97
N ASP A 116 36.33 -12.86 4.17
CA ASP A 116 37.79 -12.87 4.04
C ASP A 116 38.42 -13.80 5.10
N LEU A 117 37.89 -13.78 6.32
CA LEU A 117 38.31 -14.71 7.38
C LEU A 117 37.91 -16.15 7.08
N PHE A 118 36.69 -16.37 6.58
CA PHE A 118 36.22 -17.69 6.19
C PHE A 118 37.15 -18.33 5.15
N LYS A 119 37.46 -17.60 4.08
CA LYS A 119 38.39 -18.06 3.02
C LYS A 119 39.79 -18.32 3.54
N LYS A 120 40.27 -17.50 4.48
CA LYS A 120 41.59 -17.69 5.09
C LYS A 120 41.65 -18.96 5.93
N LEU A 121 40.65 -19.17 6.79
CA LEU A 121 40.54 -20.36 7.64
C LEU A 121 40.41 -21.64 6.81
N GLU A 122 39.63 -21.58 5.73
CA GLU A 122 39.45 -22.67 4.78
C GLU A 122 40.73 -23.01 4.01
N LYS A 123 41.42 -22.01 3.46
CA LYS A 123 42.63 -22.22 2.64
C LYS A 123 43.83 -22.71 3.45
N GLU A 124 43.98 -22.20 4.68
CA GLU A 124 45.11 -22.55 5.56
C GLU A 124 44.80 -23.78 6.43
N GLU A 125 43.58 -24.34 6.35
CA GLU A 125 43.02 -25.36 7.26
C GLU A 125 43.26 -25.03 8.75
N ASN A 126 43.43 -23.75 9.08
CA ASN A 126 43.96 -23.29 10.37
C ASN A 126 42.85 -23.03 11.38
N TRP A 127 41.96 -24.02 11.53
CA TRP A 127 40.78 -23.97 12.39
C TRP A 127 41.08 -24.10 13.89
N ASP A 128 42.35 -24.32 14.23
CA ASP A 128 42.86 -24.40 15.60
C ASP A 128 43.43 -23.05 16.10
N ASN A 129 43.63 -22.08 15.20
CA ASN A 129 44.03 -20.74 15.59
C ASN A 129 42.89 -20.03 16.34
N GLN A 130 43.00 -20.00 17.67
CA GLN A 130 41.99 -19.42 18.55
C GLN A 130 41.72 -17.93 18.26
N GLU A 131 42.73 -17.15 17.85
CA GLU A 131 42.56 -15.73 17.57
C GLU A 131 41.71 -15.49 16.31
N LEU A 132 42.02 -16.21 15.23
CA LEU A 132 41.24 -16.15 13.99
C LEU A 132 39.82 -16.66 14.22
N LEU A 133 39.66 -17.72 15.00
CA LEU A 133 38.37 -18.29 15.33
C LEU A 133 37.50 -17.34 16.16
N GLN A 134 38.09 -16.63 17.13
CA GLN A 134 37.38 -15.61 17.91
C GLN A 134 36.92 -14.45 17.02
N LYS A 135 37.78 -13.97 16.11
CA LYS A 135 37.42 -12.93 15.12
C LYS A 135 36.29 -13.39 14.21
N PHE A 136 36.36 -14.62 13.72
CA PHE A 136 35.31 -15.23 12.89
C PHE A 136 33.97 -15.30 13.61
N ARG A 137 33.95 -15.79 14.87
CA ARG A 137 32.76 -15.83 15.71
C ARG A 137 32.20 -14.44 16.04
N PHE A 138 33.08 -13.45 16.19
CA PHE A 138 32.70 -12.06 16.44
C PHE A 138 31.93 -11.49 15.24
N PHE A 139 32.47 -11.60 14.03
CA PHE A 139 31.77 -11.14 12.83
C PHE A 139 30.48 -11.91 12.58
N GLY A 140 30.46 -13.23 12.82
CA GLY A 140 29.22 -14.01 12.73
C GLY A 140 28.15 -13.54 13.74
N LYS A 141 28.54 -13.15 14.95
CA LYS A 141 27.64 -12.54 15.93
C LYS A 141 27.15 -11.17 15.48
N GLU A 142 28.03 -10.32 14.96
CA GLU A 142 27.64 -9.00 14.46
C GLU A 142 26.65 -9.10 13.30
N LEU A 143 26.85 -10.03 12.35
CA LEU A 143 25.88 -10.32 11.29
C LEU A 143 24.52 -10.75 11.87
N THR A 144 24.52 -11.62 12.88
CA THR A 144 23.30 -12.05 13.57
C THR A 144 22.57 -10.86 14.20
N ASN A 145 23.30 -9.94 14.85
CA ASN A 145 22.72 -8.73 15.44
C ASN A 145 22.08 -7.81 14.37
N TYR A 146 22.69 -7.71 13.19
CA TYR A 146 22.10 -6.99 12.07
C TYR A 146 20.83 -7.66 11.55
N ALA A 147 20.82 -9.00 11.43
CA ALA A 147 19.65 -9.76 11.05
C ALA A 147 18.49 -9.59 12.05
N GLU A 148 18.77 -9.63 13.36
CA GLU A 148 17.77 -9.37 14.40
C GLU A 148 17.19 -7.96 14.29
N LYS A 149 18.04 -6.93 14.14
CA LYS A 149 17.58 -5.55 13.91
C LYS A 149 16.72 -5.45 12.66
N LEU A 150 17.16 -6.04 11.56
CA LEU A 150 16.41 -6.05 10.30
C LEU A 150 15.05 -6.73 10.45
N ASN A 151 14.98 -7.85 11.17
CA ASN A 151 13.74 -8.57 11.45
C ASN A 151 12.75 -7.69 12.24
N THR A 152 13.23 -7.02 13.29
CA THR A 152 12.37 -6.11 14.09
C THR A 152 11.90 -4.88 13.32
N LEU A 153 12.73 -4.36 12.41
CA LEU A 153 12.35 -3.23 11.55
C LEU A 153 11.32 -3.66 10.51
N ARG A 154 11.51 -4.83 9.89
CA ARG A 154 10.58 -5.40 8.92
C ARG A 154 9.18 -5.56 9.51
N ASP A 155 9.08 -6.16 10.70
CA ASP A 155 7.79 -6.38 11.35
C ASP A 155 7.06 -5.06 11.63
N LYS A 156 7.80 -4.00 11.99
CA LYS A 156 7.24 -2.64 12.15
C LYS A 156 6.80 -2.02 10.83
N VAL A 157 7.59 -2.14 9.76
CA VAL A 157 7.27 -1.58 8.44
C VAL A 157 6.04 -2.25 7.84
N ILE A 158 5.93 -3.58 7.94
CA ILE A 158 4.75 -4.32 7.44
C ILE A 158 3.49 -3.88 8.19
N LEU A 159 3.53 -3.87 9.53
CA LEU A 159 2.36 -3.52 10.35
C LEU A 159 1.92 -2.08 10.09
N ASN A 160 2.87 -1.14 10.00
CA ASN A 160 2.55 0.27 9.75
C ASN A 160 2.00 0.48 8.34
N SER A 161 2.53 -0.21 7.33
CA SER A 161 2.00 -0.16 5.95
C SER A 161 0.55 -0.68 5.89
N ILE A 162 0.24 -1.75 6.63
CA ILE A 162 -1.12 -2.29 6.72
C ILE A 162 -2.07 -1.31 7.42
N GLU A 163 -1.63 -0.62 8.47
CA GLU A 163 -2.46 0.36 9.17
C GLU A 163 -2.73 1.61 8.32
N GLU A 164 -1.74 2.09 7.56
CA GLU A 164 -1.94 3.21 6.64
C GLU A 164 -2.94 2.86 5.53
N LEU A 165 -2.90 1.64 4.99
CA LEU A 165 -3.90 1.16 4.03
C LEU A 165 -5.31 1.18 4.60
N LYS A 166 -5.48 0.65 5.81
CA LYS A 166 -6.78 0.64 6.49
C LYS A 166 -7.30 2.06 6.68
N LYS A 167 -6.44 3.00 7.06
CA LYS A 167 -6.80 4.40 7.25
C LYS A 167 -7.28 5.05 5.95
N TRP A 168 -6.56 4.88 4.84
CA TRP A 168 -6.96 5.44 3.54
C TRP A 168 -8.25 4.82 3.01
N LEU A 169 -8.42 3.50 3.12
CA LEU A 169 -9.66 2.82 2.75
C LEU A 169 -10.85 3.31 3.59
N PHE A 170 -10.65 3.52 4.89
CA PHE A 170 -11.69 4.03 5.77
C PHE A 170 -12.09 5.47 5.44
N ILE A 171 -11.12 6.34 5.13
CA ILE A 171 -11.38 7.72 4.68
C ILE A 171 -12.18 7.72 3.37
N LEU A 172 -11.80 6.88 2.41
CA LEU A 172 -12.53 6.75 1.14
C LEU A 172 -13.95 6.19 1.35
N LEU A 173 -14.13 5.24 2.25
CA LEU A 173 -15.45 4.70 2.60
C LEU A 173 -16.35 5.81 3.15
N ILE A 174 -15.85 6.61 4.11
CA ILE A 174 -16.60 7.73 4.67
C ILE A 174 -16.96 8.73 3.58
N LEU A 175 -16.00 9.11 2.73
CA LEU A 175 -16.20 10.03 1.63
C LEU A 175 -17.28 9.52 0.65
N PHE A 176 -17.26 8.22 0.35
CA PHE A 176 -18.26 7.58 -0.50
C PHE A 176 -19.65 7.61 0.11
N ILE A 177 -19.80 7.31 1.40
CA ILE A 177 -21.09 7.40 2.12
C ILE A 177 -21.64 8.82 2.06
N PHE A 178 -20.79 9.83 2.33
CA PHE A 178 -21.19 11.23 2.20
C PHE A 178 -21.64 11.56 0.78
N LEU A 179 -20.90 11.12 -0.24
CA LEU A 179 -21.24 11.40 -1.63
C LEU A 179 -22.60 10.77 -2.02
N VAL A 180 -22.86 9.52 -1.61
CA VAL A 180 -24.15 8.85 -1.84
C VAL A 180 -25.28 9.59 -1.12
N PHE A 181 -25.05 10.04 0.12
CA PHE A 181 -26.04 10.78 0.90
C PHE A 181 -26.38 12.13 0.24
N PHE A 182 -25.37 12.93 -0.11
CA PHE A 182 -25.56 14.20 -0.79
C PHE A 182 -26.20 14.03 -2.17
N TYR A 183 -25.83 12.96 -2.89
CA TYR A 183 -26.44 12.59 -4.17
C TYR A 183 -27.93 12.30 -4.03
N GLY A 184 -28.30 11.43 -3.08
CA GLY A 184 -29.70 11.10 -2.80
C GLY A 184 -30.51 12.32 -2.40
N TYR A 185 -29.94 13.17 -1.52
CA TYR A 185 -30.57 14.42 -1.10
C TYR A 185 -30.78 15.40 -2.28
N TYR A 186 -29.79 15.55 -3.15
CA TYR A 186 -29.89 16.42 -4.33
C TYR A 186 -30.94 15.93 -5.33
N LEU A 187 -31.01 14.62 -5.61
CA LEU A 187 -32.03 14.06 -6.49
C LEU A 187 -33.45 14.25 -5.93
N TYR A 188 -33.62 14.04 -4.63
CA TYR A 188 -34.88 14.28 -3.95
C TYR A 188 -35.35 15.73 -4.15
N LEU A 189 -34.45 16.71 -3.99
CA LEU A 189 -34.79 18.13 -4.17
C LEU A 189 -35.00 18.54 -5.63
N SER A 190 -34.19 18.02 -6.56
CA SER A 190 -34.17 18.50 -7.95
C SER A 190 -35.14 17.78 -8.88
N VAL A 191 -35.56 16.55 -8.55
CA VAL A 191 -36.40 15.74 -9.45
C VAL A 191 -37.66 15.29 -8.75
N THR A 192 -37.54 14.62 -7.59
CA THR A 192 -38.69 14.03 -6.90
C THR A 192 -39.66 15.09 -6.38
N LYS A 193 -39.16 16.13 -5.71
CA LYS A 193 -39.99 17.20 -5.12
C LYS A 193 -40.74 18.04 -6.18
N PRO A 194 -40.14 18.41 -7.34
CA PRO A 194 -40.89 19.01 -8.45
C PRO A 194 -41.92 18.06 -9.08
N LEU A 195 -41.61 16.76 -9.20
CA LEU A 195 -42.56 15.77 -9.70
C LEU A 195 -43.79 15.65 -8.79
N GLU A 196 -43.58 15.59 -7.48
CA GLU A 196 -44.65 15.48 -6.49
C GLU A 196 -45.60 16.70 -6.55
N LYS A 197 -45.04 17.91 -6.75
CA LYS A 197 -45.85 19.11 -6.99
C LYS A 197 -46.67 19.04 -8.27
N LEU A 198 -46.10 18.47 -9.34
CA LEU A 198 -46.79 18.30 -10.62
C LEU A 198 -47.90 17.23 -10.52
N GLU A 199 -47.64 16.13 -9.82
CA GLU A 199 -48.63 15.08 -9.53
C GLU A 199 -49.81 15.65 -8.75
N GLN A 200 -49.55 16.40 -7.68
CA GLN A 200 -50.59 17.07 -6.89
C GLN A 200 -51.39 18.09 -7.73
N TYR A 201 -50.73 18.82 -8.64
CA TYR A 201 -51.38 19.76 -9.54
C TYR A 201 -52.31 19.06 -10.54
N ILE A 202 -51.85 18.00 -11.20
CA ILE A 202 -52.66 17.18 -12.10
C ILE A 202 -53.86 16.57 -11.36
N PHE A 203 -53.64 16.07 -10.14
CA PHE A 203 -54.72 15.51 -9.32
C PHE A 203 -55.79 16.56 -8.97
N GLN A 204 -55.42 17.81 -8.73
CA GLN A 204 -56.37 18.90 -8.50
C GLN A 204 -57.16 19.27 -9.78
N ILE A 205 -56.54 19.24 -10.95
CA ILE A 205 -57.23 19.43 -12.24
C ILE A 205 -58.24 18.31 -12.47
N ILE A 206 -57.84 17.05 -12.25
CA ILE A 206 -58.72 15.88 -12.42
C ILE A 206 -59.93 15.94 -11.47
N GLN A 207 -59.76 16.50 -10.27
CA GLN A 207 -60.86 16.73 -9.32
C GLN A 207 -61.79 17.91 -9.70
N GLY A 208 -61.61 18.52 -10.88
CA GLY A 208 -62.49 19.58 -11.39
C GLY A 208 -62.19 20.97 -10.84
N LYS A 209 -61.05 21.17 -10.16
CA LYS A 209 -60.61 22.49 -9.67
C LYS A 209 -59.77 23.20 -10.74
N PHE A 210 -60.40 23.65 -11.82
CA PHE A 210 -59.75 24.31 -12.97
C PHE A 210 -59.12 25.69 -12.67
N CYS A 211 -59.09 26.16 -11.42
CA CYS A 211 -58.52 27.45 -11.00
C CYS A 211 -57.17 27.33 -10.26
N ALA A 212 -56.49 26.18 -10.36
CA ALA A 212 -55.17 26.04 -9.74
C ALA A 212 -54.14 26.89 -10.53
N VAL A 213 -53.51 27.86 -9.86
CA VAL A 213 -52.39 28.62 -10.43
C VAL A 213 -51.26 27.62 -10.73
N PRO A 214 -50.67 27.63 -11.94
CA PRO A 214 -49.60 26.70 -12.28
C PRO A 214 -48.43 26.87 -11.30
N PRO A 215 -47.84 25.78 -10.78
CA PRO A 215 -46.67 25.87 -9.93
C PRO A 215 -45.52 26.55 -10.69
N ASP A 216 -44.78 27.44 -10.02
CA ASP A 216 -43.56 28.03 -10.59
C ASP A 216 -42.47 26.96 -10.64
N PHE A 217 -42.15 26.50 -11.86
CA PHE A 217 -41.12 25.50 -12.11
C PHE A 217 -39.87 26.18 -12.69
N GLU A 218 -38.71 25.95 -12.08
CA GLU A 218 -37.43 26.50 -12.57
C GLU A 218 -36.88 25.77 -13.82
N ASP A 219 -37.35 24.54 -14.08
CA ASP A 219 -36.83 23.67 -15.13
C ASP A 219 -37.64 23.79 -16.43
N LYS A 220 -36.92 24.04 -17.54
CA LYS A 220 -37.53 24.25 -18.88
C LYS A 220 -38.46 23.12 -19.31
N GLU A 221 -38.13 21.87 -18.97
CA GLU A 221 -38.91 20.68 -19.35
C GLU A 221 -40.25 20.62 -18.60
N MET A 222 -40.30 21.09 -17.36
CA MET A 222 -41.54 21.13 -16.56
C MET A 222 -42.45 22.26 -17.02
N ILE A 223 -41.90 23.42 -17.39
CA ILE A 223 -42.66 24.53 -17.97
C ILE A 223 -43.34 24.08 -19.29
N LEU A 224 -42.60 23.40 -20.16
CA LEU A 224 -43.13 22.90 -21.43
C LEU A 224 -44.25 21.85 -21.27
N LEU A 225 -44.26 21.09 -20.17
CA LEU A 225 -45.32 20.11 -19.88
C LEU A 225 -46.60 20.73 -19.33
N VAL A 226 -46.51 21.92 -18.74
CA VAL A 226 -47.66 22.65 -18.18
C VAL A 226 -48.30 23.57 -19.22
N GLU A 227 -47.53 24.06 -20.18
CA GLU A 227 -48.00 24.91 -21.28
C GLU A 227 -48.53 24.13 -22.52
N ALA A 228 -48.28 22.81 -22.59
CA ALA A 228 -48.72 21.93 -23.68
C ALA A 228 -50.12 21.36 -23.43
#